data_AF-A0A936BIA4-F1
#
_entry.id   AF-A0A936BIA4-F1
#
_cell.length_a   1.000
_cell.length_b   1.000
_cell.length_c   1.000
_cell.angle_alpha   90.00
_cell.angle_beta   90.00
_cell.angle_gamma   90.00
#
_symmetry.space_group_name_H-M   'P 1'
#
loop_
_entity.id
_entity.type
_entity.pdbx_description
1 polymer ?
#
loop_
_entity_poly.entity_id
_entity_poly.type
_entity_poly.pdbx_seq_one_letter_code
_entity_poly.pdbx_strand_id
1 'polypeptide(L)'
;MTLVETVIALFLAVFLIAAILSSVVFAADTFAQVKALTNATNIVNQQVEALRAMDFATIASTLAAPPNGSAAASPSPALEIAVGSQRFTVTRSSKLVRNKLPATGSTLLPNPDLIETTITVAWRIKQHPRSVSTQTYFSAFGFAAKS
;
A
#
# COMPACT_ATOMS: atom_id res chain seq x y z
N MET A 1 4.11 -35.23 -49.00
CA MET A 1 3.87 -35.16 -47.56
C MET A 1 3.30 -36.50 -47.15
N THR A 2 3.98 -37.22 -46.25
CA THR A 2 3.51 -38.52 -45.77
C THR A 2 2.45 -38.34 -44.69
N LEU A 3 1.62 -39.37 -44.45
CA LEU A 3 0.62 -39.37 -43.38
C LEU A 3 1.27 -39.03 -42.03
N VAL A 4 2.46 -39.58 -41.76
CA VAL A 4 3.23 -39.37 -40.53
C VAL A 4 3.67 -37.92 -40.38
N GLU A 5 4.21 -37.30 -41.44
CA GLU A 5 4.58 -35.87 -41.43
C GLU A 5 3.37 -34.97 -41.15
N THR A 6 2.21 -35.32 -41.70
CA THR A 6 0.97 -34.55 -41.51
C THR A 6 0.47 -34.63 -40.07
N VAL A 7 0.54 -35.82 -39.47
CA VAL A 7 0.17 -36.02 -38.06
C VAL A 7 1.13 -35.27 -37.13
N ILE A 8 2.44 -35.35 -37.37
CA ILE A 8 3.45 -34.62 -36.58
C ILE A 8 3.24 -33.11 -36.69
N ALA A 9 3.03 -32.59 -37.90
CA ALA A 9 2.76 -31.16 -38.12
C ALA A 9 1.50 -30.69 -37.39
N LEU A 10 0.44 -31.50 -37.38
CA LEU A 10 -0.79 -31.20 -36.64
C LEU A 10 -0.55 -31.14 -35.13
N PHE A 11 0.17 -32.11 -34.56
CA PHE A 11 0.51 -32.10 -33.13
C PHE A 11 1.35 -30.87 -32.74
N LEU A 12 2.34 -30.51 -33.56
CA LEU A 12 3.14 -29.32 -33.34
C LEU A 12 2.32 -28.04 -33.43
N ALA A 13 1.42 -27.93 -34.41
CA ALA A 13 0.53 -26.79 -34.55
C ALA A 13 -0.40 -26.63 -33.34
N VAL A 14 -1.01 -27.73 -32.87
CA VAL A 14 -1.87 -27.71 -31.67
C VAL A 14 -1.08 -27.31 -30.42
N PHE A 15 0.12 -27.85 -30.24
CA PHE A 15 0.98 -27.50 -29.11
C PHE A 15 1.37 -26.01 -29.14
N LEU A 16 1.73 -25.49 -30.32
CA LEU A 16 2.10 -24.09 -30.49
C LEU A 16 0.92 -23.16 -30.18
N ILE A 17 -0.27 -23.48 -30.69
CA ILE A 17 -1.49 -22.70 -30.41
C ILE A 17 -1.80 -22.70 -28.91
N ALA A 18 -1.71 -23.86 -28.25
CA ALA A 18 -1.93 -23.95 -26.81
C ALA A 18 -0.92 -23.11 -26.01
N ALA A 19 0.35 -23.12 -26.40
CA ALA A 19 1.40 -22.31 -25.77
C ALA A 19 1.16 -20.80 -25.95
N ILE A 20 0.78 -20.38 -27.17
CA ILE A 20 0.45 -18.98 -27.46
C ILE A 20 -0.76 -18.52 -26.64
N LEU A 21 -1.85 -19.29 -26.64
CA LEU A 21 -3.05 -18.95 -25.86
C LEU A 21 -2.72 -18.83 -24.36
N SER A 22 -1.94 -19.76 -23.83
CA SER A 22 -1.50 -19.72 -22.42
C SER A 22 -0.68 -18.46 -22.13
N SER A 23 0.24 -18.09 -23.03
CA SER A 23 1.06 -16.87 -22.89
C SER A 23 0.21 -15.59 -22.94
N VAL A 24 -0.77 -15.52 -23.84
CA VAL A 24 -1.67 -14.36 -23.96
C VAL A 24 -2.51 -14.19 -22.70
N VAL A 25 -3.08 -15.28 -22.17
CA VAL A 25 -3.85 -15.25 -20.92
C VAL A 25 -2.98 -14.80 -19.75
N PHE A 26 -1.76 -15.34 -19.65
CA PHE A 26 -0.80 -14.91 -18.62
C PHE A 26 -0.47 -13.42 -18.74
N ALA A 27 -0.16 -12.93 -19.95
CA ALA A 27 0.16 -11.52 -20.18
C ALA A 27 -1.01 -10.58 -19.81
N ALA A 28 -2.24 -10.96 -20.16
CA ALA A 28 -3.43 -10.20 -19.79
C ALA A 28 -3.63 -10.13 -18.26
N ASP A 29 -3.44 -11.25 -17.57
CA ASP A 29 -3.50 -11.30 -16.10
C ASP A 29 -2.39 -10.46 -15.45
N THR A 30 -1.17 -10.49 -15.98
CA THR A 30 -0.07 -9.66 -15.51
C THR A 30 -0.36 -8.18 -15.72
N PHE A 31 -0.88 -7.79 -16.88
CA PHE A 31 -1.22 -6.40 -17.17
C PHE A 31 -2.30 -5.86 -16.21
N ALA A 32 -3.33 -6.65 -15.94
CA ALA A 32 -4.36 -6.30 -14.96
C ALA A 32 -3.77 -6.11 -13.54
N GLN A 33 -2.83 -6.97 -13.15
CA GLN A 33 -2.13 -6.87 -11.86
C GLN A 33 -1.27 -5.60 -11.76
N VAL A 34 -0.49 -5.30 -12.79
CA VAL A 34 0.35 -4.10 -12.83
C VAL A 34 -0.52 -2.84 -12.78
N LYS A 35 -1.60 -2.79 -13.58
CA LYS A 35 -2.53 -1.65 -13.56
C LYS A 35 -3.17 -1.44 -12.19
N ALA A 36 -3.61 -2.53 -11.54
CA ALA A 36 -4.18 -2.48 -10.19
C ALA A 36 -3.16 -1.93 -9.17
N LEU A 37 -1.91 -2.39 -9.24
CA LEU A 37 -0.83 -1.94 -8.39
C LEU A 37 -0.52 -0.46 -8.60
N THR A 38 -0.40 -0.01 -9.86
CA THR A 38 -0.18 1.41 -10.18
C THR A 38 -1.29 2.28 -9.61
N ASN A 39 -2.55 1.87 -9.74
CA ASN A 39 -3.68 2.58 -9.16
C ASN A 39 -3.61 2.62 -7.62
N ALA A 40 -3.27 1.50 -6.97
CA ALA A 40 -3.09 1.45 -5.52
C ALA A 40 -1.97 2.39 -5.06
N THR A 41 -0.84 2.42 -5.76
CA THR A 41 0.27 3.35 -5.49
C THR A 41 -0.15 4.81 -5.68
N ASN A 42 -0.91 5.13 -6.73
CA ASN A 42 -1.43 6.49 -6.93
C ASN A 42 -2.36 6.91 -5.79
N ILE A 43 -3.23 6.02 -5.32
CA ILE A 43 -4.09 6.27 -4.16
C ILE A 43 -3.24 6.52 -2.91
N VAL A 44 -2.24 5.67 -2.63
CA VAL A 44 -1.32 5.88 -1.51
C VAL A 44 -0.65 7.25 -1.59
N ASN A 45 -0.10 7.62 -2.74
CA ASN A 45 0.58 8.89 -2.93
C ASN A 45 -0.37 10.08 -2.70
N GLN A 46 -1.60 10.02 -3.21
CA GLN A 46 -2.61 11.05 -2.97
C GLN A 46 -2.96 11.18 -1.47
N GLN A 47 -3.04 10.06 -0.74
CA GLN A 47 -3.32 10.07 0.69
C GLN A 47 -2.14 10.63 1.49
N VAL A 48 -0.90 10.28 1.12
CA VAL A 48 0.31 10.85 1.73
C VAL A 48 0.39 12.35 1.47
N GLU A 49 0.10 12.79 0.24
CA GLU A 49 0.14 14.21 -0.11
C GLU A 49 -0.98 15.00 0.57
N ALA A 50 -2.18 14.41 0.70
CA ALA A 50 -3.27 14.99 1.48
C ALA A 50 -2.90 15.11 2.96
N LEU A 51 -2.21 14.12 3.54
CA LEU A 51 -1.67 14.19 4.90
C LEU A 51 -0.56 15.25 5.02
N ARG A 52 0.29 15.40 4.01
CA ARG A 52 1.33 16.43 3.97
C ARG A 52 0.76 17.84 3.98
N ALA A 53 -0.40 18.04 3.35
CA ALA A 53 -1.10 19.32 3.37
C ALA A 53 -1.83 19.60 4.70
N MET A 54 -2.00 18.61 5.57
CA MET A 54 -2.61 18.80 6.89
C MET A 54 -1.59 19.33 7.89
N ASP A 55 -2.03 20.25 8.74
CA ASP A 55 -1.22 20.71 9.87
C ASP A 55 -1.01 19.60 10.90
N PHE A 56 0.15 19.62 11.56
CA PHE A 56 0.52 18.63 12.57
C PHE A 56 -0.51 18.53 13.69
N ALA A 57 -1.09 19.66 14.13
CA ALA A 57 -2.13 19.68 15.16
C ALA A 57 -3.40 18.92 14.73
N THR A 58 -3.73 18.95 13.44
CA THR A 58 -4.89 18.22 12.86
C THR A 58 -4.61 16.72 12.79
N ILE A 59 -3.39 16.32 12.45
CA ILE A 59 -3.00 14.91 12.46
C ILE A 59 -2.99 14.40 13.92
N ALA A 60 -2.43 15.18 14.85
CA ALA A 60 -2.42 14.88 16.27
C ALA A 60 -3.83 14.78 16.86
N SER A 61 -4.79 15.64 16.44
CA SER A 61 -6.16 15.58 16.93
C SER A 61 -6.91 14.31 16.50
N THR A 62 -6.46 13.64 15.44
CA THR A 62 -7.02 12.33 15.02
C THR A 62 -6.46 11.15 15.81
N LEU A 63 -5.37 11.34 16.57
CA LEU A 63 -4.99 10.39 17.62
C LEU A 63 -5.91 10.65 18.83
N ALA A 64 -6.98 9.88 18.93
CA ALA A 64 -7.79 9.84 20.15
C ALA A 64 -6.85 9.57 21.35
N ALA A 65 -6.74 10.53 22.27
CA ALA A 65 -5.92 10.41 23.46
C ALA A 65 -6.65 9.59 24.54
N PRO A 66 -6.10 8.46 25.04
CA PRO A 66 -6.30 8.10 26.43
C PRO A 66 -5.33 8.92 27.29
N PRO A 67 -5.75 9.46 28.45
CA PRO A 67 -4.92 10.39 29.23
C PRO A 67 -3.66 9.75 29.80
N ASN A 68 -3.58 8.42 29.91
CA ASN A 68 -2.46 7.71 30.48
C ASN A 68 -2.28 6.35 29.79
N GLY A 69 -1.10 6.11 29.21
CA GLY A 69 -0.74 4.81 28.62
C GLY A 69 -0.84 4.79 27.09
N SER A 70 0.26 4.38 26.45
CA SER A 70 0.43 3.99 25.03
C SER A 70 -0.72 4.41 24.11
N ALA A 71 -0.55 5.48 23.33
CA ALA A 71 -1.52 5.91 22.32
C ALA A 71 -1.84 4.74 21.39
N ALA A 72 -3.00 4.11 21.61
CA ALA A 72 -3.48 3.05 20.74
C ALA A 72 -3.71 3.67 19.36
N ALA A 73 -3.21 2.99 18.33
CA ALA A 73 -3.45 3.36 16.95
C ALA A 73 -4.95 3.63 16.74
N SER A 74 -5.33 4.86 16.39
CA SER A 74 -6.73 5.16 16.08
C SER A 74 -6.99 4.71 14.62
N PRO A 75 -7.80 3.67 14.38
CA PRO A 75 -8.15 3.29 13.03
C PRO A 75 -9.08 4.36 12.46
N SER A 76 -8.62 5.08 11.44
CA SER A 76 -9.51 5.94 10.65
C SER A 76 -10.54 5.06 9.91
N PRO A 77 -11.76 5.56 9.68
CA PRO A 77 -12.78 4.82 8.92
C PRO A 77 -12.21 4.38 7.57
N ALA A 78 -12.48 3.13 7.19
CA ALA A 78 -12.05 2.61 5.92
C ALA A 78 -12.72 3.40 4.77
N LEU A 79 -11.91 3.98 3.90
CA LEU A 79 -12.39 4.72 2.73
C LEU A 79 -12.38 3.78 1.53
N GLU A 80 -13.52 3.59 0.89
CA GLU A 80 -13.60 2.83 -0.35
C GLU A 80 -13.45 3.76 -1.57
N ILE A 81 -12.54 3.40 -2.47
CA ILE A 81 -12.26 4.12 -3.72
C ILE A 81 -12.46 3.15 -4.88
N ALA A 82 -13.27 3.52 -5.86
CA ALA A 82 -13.46 2.76 -7.09
C ALA A 82 -12.64 3.39 -8.22
N VAL A 83 -11.81 2.59 -8.89
CA VAL A 83 -11.08 2.99 -10.11
C VAL A 83 -11.42 2.01 -11.22
N GLY A 84 -12.31 2.42 -12.12
CA GLY A 84 -12.90 1.54 -13.12
C GLY A 84 -13.72 0.41 -12.47
N SER A 85 -13.43 -0.84 -12.83
CA SER A 85 -14.09 -2.02 -12.26
C SER A 85 -13.49 -2.50 -10.93
N GLN A 86 -12.42 -1.86 -10.44
CA GLN A 86 -11.71 -2.29 -9.25
C GLN A 86 -12.04 -1.41 -8.05
N ARG A 87 -12.22 -2.06 -6.90
CA ARG A 87 -12.45 -1.40 -5.61
C ARG A 87 -11.22 -1.53 -4.73
N PHE A 88 -10.87 -0.43 -4.09
CA PHE A 88 -9.77 -0.29 -3.16
C PHE A 88 -10.32 0.13 -1.80
N THR A 89 -9.85 -0.50 -0.74
CA THR A 89 -10.14 -0.13 0.63
C THR A 89 -8.90 0.51 1.22
N VAL A 90 -9.01 1.78 1.59
CA VAL A 90 -7.93 2.55 2.20
C VAL A 90 -8.16 2.59 3.70
N THR A 91 -7.17 2.16 4.47
CA THR A 91 -7.16 2.30 5.92
C THR A 91 -5.97 3.13 6.34
N ARG A 92 -6.19 4.00 7.32
CA ARG A 92 -5.15 4.85 7.92
C ARG A 92 -5.07 4.56 9.40
N SER A 93 -3.85 4.38 9.87
CA SER A 93 -3.53 4.15 11.28
C SER A 93 -2.43 5.11 11.69
N SER A 94 -2.64 5.88 12.75
CA SER A 94 -1.64 6.83 13.25
C SER A 94 -1.33 6.55 14.71
N LYS A 95 -0.06 6.64 15.10
CA LYS A 95 0.41 6.47 16.49
C LYS A 95 1.51 7.49 16.83
N LEU A 96 1.59 7.86 18.11
CA LEU A 96 2.65 8.73 18.63
C LEU A 96 3.88 7.88 18.94
N VAL A 97 5.01 8.23 18.33
CA VAL A 97 6.33 7.68 18.62
C VAL A 97 6.96 8.57 19.68
N ARG A 98 6.69 8.26 20.96
CA ARG A 98 7.42 8.86 22.08
C ARG A 98 8.69 8.06 22.30
N ASN A 99 9.86 8.69 22.12
CA ASN A 99 11.10 8.10 22.61
C ASN A 99 11.00 7.99 24.14
N LYS A 100 11.25 6.79 24.68
CA LYS A 100 11.53 6.66 26.11
C LYS A 100 12.84 7.41 26.36
N LEU A 101 12.81 8.42 27.22
CA LEU A 101 14.00 9.08 27.76
C LEU A 101 14.99 7.98 28.20
N PRO A 102 16.27 7.99 27.80
CA PRO A 102 17.26 7.22 28.53
C PRO A 102 17.28 7.79 29.95
N ALA A 103 17.02 6.92 30.93
CA ALA A 103 17.28 7.26 32.32
C ALA A 103 18.75 7.71 32.42
N THR A 104 18.97 8.79 33.17
CA THR A 104 20.27 9.39 33.54
C THR A 104 21.05 10.16 32.46
N GLY A 105 21.10 11.49 32.63
CA GLY A 105 22.29 12.30 32.40
C GLY A 105 22.58 12.84 30.99
N SER A 106 21.79 12.50 29.97
CA SER A 106 21.99 13.03 28.61
C SER A 106 20.97 14.11 28.28
N THR A 107 21.43 15.35 28.02
CA THR A 107 20.65 16.41 27.38
C THR A 107 20.43 16.07 25.90
N LEU A 108 19.63 15.03 25.65
CA LEU A 108 18.99 14.86 24.35
C LEU A 108 17.78 15.79 24.35
N LEU A 109 17.75 16.75 23.42
CA LEU A 109 16.58 17.58 23.20
C LEU A 109 15.36 16.65 23.08
N PRO A 110 14.25 16.93 23.78
CA PRO A 110 13.03 16.14 23.66
C PRO A 110 12.68 16.06 22.18
N ASN A 111 12.72 14.86 21.60
CA ASN A 111 12.37 14.69 20.20
C ASN A 111 10.90 15.15 20.09
N PRO A 112 10.60 16.20 19.30
CA PRO A 112 9.25 16.71 19.13
C PRO A 112 8.32 15.57 18.78
N ASP A 113 7.11 15.58 19.35
CA ASP A 113 6.07 14.59 19.14
C ASP A 113 6.06 14.09 17.69
N LEU A 114 6.56 12.87 17.47
CA LEU A 114 6.64 12.27 16.14
C LEU A 114 5.38 11.41 15.96
N ILE A 115 4.63 11.64 14.89
CA ILE A 115 3.46 10.84 14.55
C ILE A 115 3.85 9.92 13.41
N GLU A 116 3.79 8.62 13.65
CA GLU A 116 3.88 7.60 12.61
C GLU A 116 2.49 7.33 12.06
N THR A 117 2.29 7.54 10.76
CA THR A 117 1.07 7.19 10.06
C THR A 117 1.35 6.10 9.04
N THR A 118 0.63 5.00 9.17
CA THR A 118 0.58 3.91 8.18
C THR A 118 -0.67 4.06 7.34
N ILE A 119 -0.52 4.16 6.02
CA ILE A 119 -1.62 4.06 5.06
C ILE A 119 -1.54 2.70 4.40
N THR A 120 -2.62 1.93 4.44
CA THR A 120 -2.74 0.65 3.75
C THR A 120 -3.85 0.74 2.72
N VAL A 121 -3.55 0.38 1.48
CA VAL A 121 -4.52 0.26 0.40
C VAL A 121 -4.64 -1.23 0.07
N ALA A 122 -5.83 -1.79 0.31
CA ALA A 122 -6.14 -3.18 0.02
C ALA A 122 -7.07 -3.28 -1.19
N TRP A 123 -6.91 -4.32 -2.00
CA TRP A 123 -7.79 -4.63 -3.13
C TRP A 123 -7.82 -6.14 -3.36
N ARG A 124 -8.69 -6.58 -4.28
CA ARG A 124 -8.75 -7.97 -4.71
C ARG A 124 -8.48 -8.07 -6.21
N ILE A 125 -7.75 -9.12 -6.57
CA ILE A 125 -7.59 -9.57 -7.95
C ILE A 125 -8.05 -11.02 -7.97
N LYS A 126 -9.15 -11.29 -8.68
CA LYS A 126 -9.86 -12.58 -8.59
C LYS A 126 -10.18 -12.89 -7.12
N GLN A 127 -9.72 -14.02 -6.59
CA GLN A 127 -9.91 -14.42 -5.19
C GLN A 127 -8.72 -14.07 -4.28
N HIS A 128 -7.67 -13.44 -4.81
CA HIS A 128 -6.47 -13.15 -4.03
C HIS A 128 -6.51 -11.73 -3.45
N PRO A 129 -6.48 -11.58 -2.11
CA PRO A 129 -6.31 -10.28 -1.49
C PRO A 129 -4.91 -9.74 -1.77
N ARG A 130 -4.82 -8.45 -2.05
CA ARG A 130 -3.58 -7.71 -2.27
C ARG A 130 -3.63 -6.45 -1.41
N SER A 131 -2.47 -6.01 -0.94
CA SER A 131 -2.36 -4.73 -0.25
C SER A 131 -0.99 -4.12 -0.49
N VAL A 132 -0.94 -2.79 -0.39
CA VAL A 132 0.29 -2.02 -0.32
C VAL A 132 0.17 -1.11 0.90
N SER A 133 1.22 -1.02 1.69
CA SER A 133 1.28 -0.12 2.82
C SER A 133 2.48 0.81 2.70
N THR A 134 2.31 2.05 3.16
CA THR A 134 3.40 3.00 3.34
C THR A 134 3.36 3.52 4.77
N GLN A 135 4.54 3.78 5.31
CA GLN A 135 4.73 4.41 6.61
C GLN A 135 5.32 5.79 6.39
N THR A 136 4.81 6.78 7.11
CA THR A 136 5.27 8.17 7.02
C THR A 136 5.32 8.78 8.40
N TYR A 137 6.33 9.61 8.65
CA TYR A 137 6.55 10.25 9.93
C TYR A 137 6.34 11.76 9.81
N PHE A 138 5.57 12.31 10.74
CA PHE A 138 5.27 13.74 10.85
C PHE A 138 5.83 14.26 12.16
N SER A 139 6.52 15.42 12.14
CA SER A 139 6.99 16.08 13.36
C SER A 139 6.42 17.48 13.47
N ALA A 140 6.31 18.00 14.69
CA ALA A 140 5.79 19.35 14.95
C ALA A 140 6.61 20.49 14.30
N PHE A 141 7.83 20.23 13.86
CA PHE A 141 8.70 21.21 13.17
C PHE A 141 8.83 20.95 11.65
N GLY A 142 7.96 20.12 11.06
CA GLY A 142 8.01 19.73 9.65
C GLY A 142 8.34 18.25 9.45
N PHE A 143 8.59 17.81 8.21
CA PHE A 143 8.95 16.41 7.95
C PHE A 143 10.29 16.08 8.60
N ALA A 144 10.29 15.19 9.58
CA ALA A 144 11.50 14.46 9.91
C ALA A 144 11.83 13.58 8.70
N ALA A 145 12.89 13.96 7.98
CA ALA A 145 13.32 13.29 6.77
C ALA A 145 13.48 11.77 7.00
N LYS A 146 13.19 10.99 5.94
CA LYS A 146 13.45 9.55 5.86
C LYS A 146 14.84 9.21 6.41
N SER A 147 14.91 8.34 7.43
CA SER A 147 16.08 7.47 7.63
C SER A 147 15.91 6.23 6.77
#